data_AF-A0A7C7EBI4-F1
#
_entry.id   AF-A0A7C7EBI4-F1
#
_cell.length_a   1.000
_cell.length_b   1.000
_cell.length_c   1.000
_cell.angle_alpha   90.00
_cell.angle_beta   90.00
_cell.angle_gamma   90.00
#
_symmetry.space_group_name_H-M   'P 1'
#
loop_
_entity.id
_entity.type
_entity.pdbx_description
1 polymer ?
#
loop_
_entity_poly.entity_id
_entity_poly.type
_entity_poly.pdbx_seq_one_letter_code
_entity_poly.pdbx_strand_id
1 'polypeptide(L)' 'VIGIGMKSQSGVASKMFNILAENNIPVHIITTSEIKISYVINPEDQQKAIEAIAREYNL' A
#
# COMPACT_ATOMS: atom_id res chain seq x y z
N VAL A 1 -4.64 -2.42 2.03
CA VAL A 1 -4.58 -3.58 1.09
C VAL A 1 -5.00 -4.84 1.83
N ILE A 2 -5.83 -5.67 1.20
CA ILE A 2 -6.27 -6.97 1.75
C ILE A 2 -6.03 -8.01 0.66
N GLY A 3 -5.42 -9.14 0.99
CA GLY A 3 -5.16 -10.22 0.05
C GLY A 3 -4.84 -11.54 0.73
N ILE A 4 -5.57 -12.61 0.38
CA ILE A 4 -5.35 -13.95 0.93
C ILE A 4 -3.95 -14.47 0.54
N GLY A 5 -3.47 -14.11 -0.65
CA GLY A 5 -2.14 -14.48 -1.14
C GLY A 5 -0.97 -13.83 -0.40
N MET A 6 -1.21 -12.84 0.48
CA MET A 6 -0.13 -12.15 1.21
C MET A 6 0.61 -13.08 2.19
N LYS A 7 -0.06 -14.13 2.67
CA LYS A 7 0.53 -15.12 3.57
C LYS A 7 1.62 -15.96 2.89
N SER A 8 1.46 -16.22 1.60
CA SER A 8 2.34 -17.09 0.80
C SER A 8 3.21 -16.33 -0.19
N GLN A 9 2.91 -15.06 -0.46
CA GLN A 9 3.66 -14.20 -1.37
C GLN A 9 4.40 -13.11 -0.62
N SER A 10 5.70 -13.29 -0.45
CA SER A 10 6.59 -12.25 0.07
C SER A 10 6.70 -11.07 -0.90
N GLY A 11 6.95 -9.88 -0.37
CA GLY A 11 7.20 -8.67 -1.18
C GLY A 11 5.97 -7.79 -1.46
N VAL A 12 4.77 -8.18 -1.02
CA VAL A 12 3.58 -7.31 -1.13
C VAL A 12 3.77 -6.01 -0.36
N ALA A 13 4.30 -6.08 0.87
CA ALA A 13 4.58 -4.90 1.69
C ALA A 13 5.62 -3.96 1.05
N SER A 14 6.73 -4.52 0.55
CA SER A 14 7.78 -3.73 -0.08
C SER A 14 7.30 -3.10 -1.38
N LYS A 15 6.53 -3.82 -2.20
CA LYS A 15 5.92 -3.28 -3.43
C LYS A 15 5.02 -2.07 -3.09
N MET A 16 4.17 -2.21 -2.09
CA MET A 16 3.29 -1.11 -1.64
C MET A 16 4.05 0.09 -1.11
N PHE A 17 5.10 -0.13 -0.31
CA PHE A 17 5.92 0.96 0.20
C PHE A 17 6.64 1.71 -0.93
N ASN A 18 7.16 0.99 -1.93
CA ASN A 18 7.79 1.59 -3.10
C ASN A 18 6.80 2.46 -3.90
N ILE A 19 5.58 1.97 -4.14
CA ILE A 19 4.54 2.75 -4.84
C ILE A 19 4.28 4.08 -4.14
N LEU A 20 4.12 4.07 -2.81
CA LEU A 20 3.87 5.28 -2.03
C LEU A 20 5.08 6.23 -2.07
N ALA A 21 6.29 5.70 -1.97
CA ALA A 21 7.53 6.47 -2.03
C ALA A 21 7.75 7.14 -3.40
N GLU A 22 7.58 6.41 -4.50
CA GLU A 22 7.70 6.93 -5.87
C GLU A 22 6.67 8.01 -6.17
N ASN A 23 5.52 7.97 -5.50
CA ASN A 23 4.48 8.98 -5.59
C ASN A 23 4.63 10.11 -4.56
N ASN A 24 5.74 10.18 -3.81
CA ASN A 24 5.98 11.18 -2.76
C ASN A 24 4.85 11.23 -1.70
N ILE A 25 4.31 10.06 -1.31
CA ILE A 25 3.25 9.95 -0.30
C ILE A 25 3.89 9.51 1.02
N PRO A 26 4.00 10.41 2.02
CA PRO A 26 4.58 10.05 3.31
C PRO A 26 3.66 9.11 4.08
N VAL A 27 4.27 8.06 4.64
CA VAL A 27 3.58 7.09 5.50
C VAL A 27 3.95 7.35 6.95
N HIS A 28 2.95 7.59 7.78
CA HIS A 28 3.14 7.87 9.20
C HIS A 28 3.15 6.61 10.05
N ILE A 29 2.23 5.68 9.75
CA ILE A 29 2.05 4.45 10.52
C ILE A 29 1.75 3.31 9.55
N ILE A 30 2.34 2.15 9.84
CA ILE A 30 2.06 0.89 9.15
C ILE A 30 1.57 -0.10 10.20
N THR A 31 0.41 -0.72 9.94
CA THR A 31 -0.08 -1.86 10.72
C THR A 31 -0.35 -3.05 9.80
N THR A 32 -0.11 -4.26 10.31
CA THR A 32 -0.21 -5.47 9.50
C THR A 32 -0.85 -6.64 10.26
N SER A 33 -1.55 -7.49 9.52
CA SER A 33 -1.96 -8.85 9.90
C SER A 33 -1.57 -9.82 8.78
N GLU A 34 -1.85 -11.12 8.95
CA GLU A 34 -1.49 -12.16 7.96
C GLU A 34 -1.96 -11.88 6.52
N ILE A 35 -3.07 -11.14 6.36
CA ILE A 35 -3.70 -10.88 5.05
C ILE A 35 -3.99 -9.40 4.80
N LYS A 36 -3.55 -8.50 5.66
CA LYS A 36 -3.88 -7.07 5.59
C LYS A 36 -2.68 -6.20 5.93
N ILE A 37 -2.50 -5.14 5.16
CA ILE A 37 -1.63 -4.02 5.54
C ILE A 37 -2.44 -2.73 5.45
N SER A 38 -2.35 -1.92 6.50
CA SER A 38 -2.96 -0.60 6.61
C SER A 38 -1.87 0.46 6.74
N TYR A 39 -2.05 1.56 6.02
CA TYR A 39 -1.15 2.70 6.01
C TYR A 39 -1.92 3.92 6.50
N VAL A 40 -1.29 4.71 7.36
CA VAL A 40 -1.77 6.05 7.71
C VAL A 40 -0.97 7.05 6.89
N ILE A 41 -1.68 7.84 6.10
CA ILE A 41 -1.14 8.87 5.18
C ILE A 41 -1.90 10.18 5.42
N ASN A 42 -1.44 11.27 4.80
CA ASN A 42 -2.20 12.51 4.88
C ASN A 42 -3.53 12.40 4.09
N PRO A 43 -4.62 13.03 4.57
CA PRO A 43 -5.91 13.02 3.88
C PRO A 43 -5.84 13.53 2.43
N GLU A 44 -5.02 14.55 2.17
CA GLU A 44 -4.80 15.14 0.84
C GLU A 44 -4.17 14.16 -0.16
N ASP A 45 -3.42 13.16 0.33
CA ASP A 45 -2.77 12.15 -0.50
C ASP A 45 -3.69 10.94 -0.77
N GLN A 46 -4.88 10.88 -0.16
CA GLN A 46 -5.75 9.71 -0.22
C GLN A 46 -6.08 9.28 -1.65
N GLN A 47 -6.53 10.22 -2.49
CA GLN A 47 -6.91 9.93 -3.87
C GLN A 47 -5.70 9.47 -4.70
N LYS A 48 -4.57 10.18 -4.54
CA LYS A 48 -3.31 9.85 -5.21
C LYS A 48 -2.81 8.46 -4.84
N ALA A 49 -2.89 8.10 -3.56
CA ALA A 49 -2.51 6.78 -3.08
C ALA A 49 -3.38 5.69 -3.72
N ILE A 50 -4.71 5.88 -3.73
CA ILE A 50 -5.65 4.92 -4.32
C ILE A 50 -5.34 4.72 -5.80
N GLU A 51 -5.16 5.80 -6.57
CA GLU A 51 -4.87 5.74 -8.00
C GLU A 51 -3.52 5.08 -8.31
N ALA A 52 -2.47 5.43 -7.56
CA ALA A 52 -1.14 4.85 -7.73
C ALA A 52 -1.14 3.34 -7.44
N ILE A 53 -1.83 2.92 -6.38
CA ILE A 53 -1.95 1.51 -6.00
C ILE A 53 -2.80 0.76 -7.04
N ALA A 54 -3.95 1.30 -7.46
CA ALA A 54 -4.81 0.66 -8.44
C ALA A 54 -4.08 0.46 -9.78
N ARG A 55 -3.36 1.48 -10.24
CA ARG A 55 -2.54 1.41 -11.46
C ARG A 55 -1.50 0.30 -11.41
N GLU A 56 -0.76 0.19 -10.31
CA GLU A 56 0.33 -0.78 -10.18
C GLU A 56 -0.15 -2.24 -9.99
N TYR A 57 -1.41 -2.42 -9.57
CA TYR A 57 -2.08 -3.72 -9.46
C TYR A 57 -3.06 -4.00 -10.61
N ASN A 58 -3.15 -3.12 -11.61
CA ASN A 58 -4.10 -3.19 -12.72
C ASN A 58 -5.56 -3.41 -12.27
N LEU A 59 -6.00 -2.62 -11.28
CA LEU A 59 -7.36 -2.63 -10.73
C LEU A 59 -8.22 -1.50 -11.29
#